data_AF-V4LYL4-F1
#
_entry.id   AF-V4LYL4-F1
#
_cell.length_a   1.000
_cell.length_b   1.000
_cell.length_c   1.000
_cell.angle_alpha   90.00
_cell.angle_beta   90.00
_cell.angle_gamma   90.00
#
_symmetry.space_group_name_H-M   'P 1'
#
loop_
_entity.id
_entity.type
_entity.pdbx_description
1 polymer ?
#
loop_
_entity_poly.entity_id
_entity_poly.type
_entity_poly.pdbx_seq_one_letter_code
_entity_poly.pdbx_strand_id
1 'polypeptide(L)'
;MRLPKVALSPGQAGGPPYSATIEAMIWPGVRERVNVRLLARRPESACCNRRERLPDGRLTYVVTLYNRGQPFVSVYLDASWLRS
;
A
#
# COMPACT_ATOMS: atom_id res chain seq x y z
N MET A 1 6.24 11.10 7.36
CA MET A 1 5.03 11.61 6.65
C MET A 1 3.97 10.52 6.72
N ARG A 2 2.82 10.79 7.34
CA ARG A 2 1.67 9.88 7.35
C ARG A 2 0.65 10.47 6.39
N LEU A 3 0.35 9.75 5.31
CA LEU A 3 -0.67 10.18 4.35
C LEU A 3 -2.06 9.86 4.91
N PRO A 4 -3.11 10.56 4.45
CA PRO A 4 -4.48 10.25 4.87
C PRO A 4 -4.82 8.80 4.55
N LYS A 5 -5.65 8.22 5.41
CA LYS A 5 -6.24 6.91 5.18
C LYS A 5 -7.27 7.04 4.05
N VAL A 6 -7.13 6.24 3.01
CA VAL A 6 -7.97 6.28 1.81
C VAL A 6 -8.87 5.05 1.79
N ALA A 7 -10.17 5.24 1.51
CA ALA A 7 -11.11 4.14 1.32
C ALA A 7 -10.82 3.41 0.00
N LEU A 8 -10.87 2.08 0.01
CA LEU A 8 -10.71 1.28 -1.20
C LEU A 8 -12.06 1.15 -1.91
N SER A 9 -12.06 1.41 -3.21
CA SER A 9 -13.25 1.23 -4.06
C SER A 9 -13.57 -0.26 -4.24
N PRO A 10 -14.80 -0.63 -4.61
CA PRO A 10 -15.16 -2.03 -4.87
C PRO A 10 -14.25 -2.75 -5.88
N GLY A 11 -13.78 -2.04 -6.93
CA GLY A 11 -12.82 -2.58 -7.91
C GLY A 11 -11.39 -2.74 -7.37
N GLN A 12 -11.08 -2.14 -6.21
CA GLN A 12 -9.79 -2.27 -5.53
C GLN A 12 -9.83 -3.30 -4.39
N ALA A 13 -11.01 -3.75 -3.96
CA ALA A 13 -11.19 -4.71 -2.87
C ALA A 13 -11.97 -5.93 -3.38
N GLY A 14 -11.23 -6.95 -3.82
CA GLY A 14 -11.79 -8.17 -4.39
C GLY A 14 -12.46 -9.07 -3.34
N GLY A 15 -13.44 -9.87 -3.80
CA GLY A 15 -14.12 -10.90 -3.00
C GLY A 15 -13.24 -12.11 -2.69
N PRO A 16 -13.76 -13.12 -1.96
CA PRO A 16 -13.00 -14.32 -1.58
C PRO A 16 -12.46 -15.10 -2.79
N PRO A 17 -11.18 -15.52 -2.79
CA PRO A 17 -10.16 -15.18 -1.81
C PRO A 17 -9.79 -13.68 -1.87
N TYR A 18 -9.87 -13.00 -0.73
CA TYR A 18 -9.82 -11.53 -0.68
C TYR A 18 -8.54 -10.98 -1.31
N SER A 19 -8.66 -9.86 -2.00
CA SER A 19 -7.53 -9.17 -2.65
C SER A 19 -7.65 -7.66 -2.55
N ALA A 20 -6.51 -6.98 -2.70
CA ALA A 20 -6.42 -5.53 -2.79
C ALA A 20 -5.64 -5.13 -4.06
N THR A 21 -6.13 -4.15 -4.79
CA THR A 21 -5.31 -3.37 -5.73
C THR A 21 -5.01 -2.02 -5.10
N ILE A 22 -3.73 -1.75 -4.87
CA ILE A 22 -3.23 -0.49 -4.33
C ILE A 22 -2.60 0.27 -5.49
N GLU A 23 -3.06 1.49 -5.75
CA GLU A 23 -2.41 2.42 -6.66
C GLU A 23 -1.87 3.60 -5.86
N ALA A 24 -0.56 3.86 -5.95
CA ALA A 24 0.09 4.92 -5.21
C ALA A 24 1.04 5.71 -6.12
N MET A 25 0.99 7.05 -6.03
CA MET A 25 2.01 7.90 -6.63
C MET A 25 3.22 7.93 -5.69
N ILE A 26 4.31 7.27 -6.07
CA ILE A 26 5.52 7.14 -5.24
C ILE A 26 6.60 8.16 -5.58
N TRP A 27 6.43 8.89 -6.68
CA TRP A 27 7.23 10.04 -7.10
C TRP A 27 6.36 10.95 -8.00
N PRO A 28 6.65 12.26 -8.14
CA PRO A 28 5.95 13.10 -9.11
C PRO A 28 5.91 12.45 -10.51
N GLY A 29 4.69 12.19 -10.99
CA GLY A 29 4.46 11.55 -12.30
C GLY A 29 4.58 10.02 -12.32
N VAL A 30 5.04 9.37 -11.25
CA VAL A 30 5.21 7.90 -11.21
C VAL A 30 4.18 7.25 -10.29
N ARG A 31 3.33 6.42 -10.90
CA ARG A 31 2.29 5.64 -10.22
C ARG A 31 2.67 4.17 -10.24
N GLU A 32 2.63 3.56 -9.06
CA GLU A 32 2.82 2.13 -8.88
C GLU A 32 1.49 1.46 -8.56
N ARG A 33 1.25 0.30 -9.18
CA ARG A 33 0.06 -0.51 -8.94
C ARG A 33 0.48 -1.87 -8.40
N VAL A 34 0.08 -2.18 -7.17
CA VAL A 34 0.37 -3.45 -6.51
C VAL A 34 -0.91 -4.23 -6.25
N ASN A 35 -0.90 -5.51 -6.63
CA ASN A 35 -2.00 -6.43 -6.39
C ASN A 35 -1.62 -7.39 -5.27
N VAL A 36 -2.30 -7.28 -4.13
CA VAL A 36 -2.16 -8.17 -2.98
C VAL A 36 -3.27 -9.20 -3.05
N ARG A 37 -2.92 -10.48 -3.06
CA ARG A 37 -3.87 -11.60 -3.15
C ARG A 37 -3.89 -12.39 -1.85
N LEU A 38 -4.89 -13.25 -1.69
CA LEU A 38 -5.00 -14.19 -0.56
C LEU A 38 -5.01 -13.51 0.82
N LEU A 39 -5.68 -12.36 0.92
CA LEU A 39 -5.84 -11.64 2.18
C LEU A 39 -6.76 -12.40 3.13
N ALA A 40 -6.43 -12.40 4.42
CA ALA A 40 -7.26 -13.03 5.46
C ALA A 40 -8.60 -12.32 5.70
N ARG A 41 -8.71 -11.04 5.32
CA ARG A 41 -9.89 -10.18 5.52
C ARG A 41 -10.09 -9.27 4.31
N ARG A 42 -11.34 -8.83 4.10
CA ARG A 42 -11.65 -7.85 3.05
C ARG A 42 -11.02 -6.49 3.39
N PRO A 43 -10.16 -5.93 2.54
CA PRO A 43 -9.58 -4.62 2.77
C PRO A 43 -10.62 -3.53 2.50
N GLU A 44 -10.79 -2.59 3.42
CA GLU A 44 -11.75 -1.48 3.31
C GLU A 44 -11.04 -0.14 3.04
N SER A 45 -9.79 -0.04 3.48
CA SER A 45 -9.00 1.19 3.37
C SER A 45 -7.51 0.90 3.46
N ALA A 46 -6.71 1.82 2.92
CA ALA A 46 -5.25 1.75 2.92
C ALA A 46 -4.67 3.06 3.46
N CYS A 47 -3.50 3.00 4.10
CA CYS A 47 -2.79 4.18 4.59
C CYS A 47 -1.29 4.00 4.38
N CYS A 48 -0.64 4.97 3.74
CA CYS A 48 0.82 5.03 3.73
C CYS A 48 1.28 5.54 5.10
N ASN A 49 1.68 4.62 5.96
CA ASN A 49 2.07 4.92 7.34
C ASN A 49 3.47 5.49 7.43
N ARG A 50 4.37 5.06 6.54
CA ARG A 50 5.78 5.42 6.62
C ARG A 50 6.42 5.42 5.24
N ARG A 51 7.41 6.30 5.08
CA ARG A 51 8.40 6.28 4.02
C ARG A 51 9.74 6.06 4.71
N GLU A 52 10.41 4.97 4.39
CA GLU A 52 11.68 4.56 4.97
C GLU A 52 12.78 4.64 3.94
N ARG A 53 13.98 4.99 4.40
CA ARG A 53 15.20 4.87 3.61
C ARG A 53 16.02 3.73 4.21
N LEU A 54 16.25 2.68 3.44
CA LEU A 54 17.06 1.54 3.86
C LEU A 54 18.54 1.95 3.92
N PRO A 55 19.38 1.22 4.67
CA PRO A 55 20.81 1.53 4.84
C PRO A 55 21.60 1.61 3.52
N ASP A 56 21.15 0.90 2.48
CA ASP A 56 21.71 0.91 1.14
C ASP A 56 21.17 2.06 0.25
N GLY A 57 20.47 3.02 0.85
CA GLY A 57 19.95 4.22 0.20
C GLY A 57 18.60 4.03 -0.49
N ARG A 58 18.07 2.79 -0.56
CA ARG A 58 16.77 2.50 -1.19
C ARG A 58 15.62 3.17 -0.46
N LEU A 59 14.62 3.61 -1.23
CA LEU A 59 13.40 4.20 -0.69
C LEU A 59 12.27 3.15 -0.67
N THR A 60 11.60 2.99 0.46
CA THR A 60 10.48 2.07 0.62
C THR A 60 9.28 2.76 1.22
N TYR A 61 8.08 2.48 0.72
CA TYR A 61 6.83 2.97 1.26
C TYR A 61 6.06 1.84 1.94
N VAL A 62 5.62 2.07 3.18
CA VAL A 62 4.87 1.10 3.97
C VAL A 62 3.39 1.46 3.92
N VAL A 63 2.62 0.65 3.18
CA VAL A 63 1.17 0.81 3.04
C VAL A 63 0.47 -0.24 3.87
N THR A 64 -0.34 0.18 4.84
CA THR A 64 -1.10 -0.73 5.69
C THR A 64 -2.56 -0.76 5.25
N LEU A 65 -3.10 -1.98 5.13
CA LEU A 65 -4.50 -2.26 4.86
C LEU A 65 -5.27 -2.40 6.18
N TYR A 66 -6.51 -1.90 6.16
CA TYR A 66 -7.41 -1.88 7.30
C TYR A 66 -8.72 -2.60 6.97
N ASN A 67 -9.26 -3.28 7.97
CA ASN A 67 -10.62 -3.84 7.97
C ASN A 67 -11.29 -3.43 9.28
N ARG A 68 -12.50 -2.86 9.22
CA ARG A 68 -13.26 -2.37 10.38
C ARG A 68 -12.45 -1.44 11.29
N GLY A 69 -11.66 -0.57 10.68
CA GLY A 69 -10.79 0.37 11.41
C GLY A 69 -9.50 -0.22 11.97
N GLN A 70 -9.30 -1.54 11.97
CA GLN A 70 -8.10 -2.18 12.50
C GLN A 70 -7.08 -2.51 11.39
N PRO A 71 -5.78 -2.26 11.61
CA PRO A 71 -4.74 -2.68 10.68
C PRO A 71 -4.61 -4.21 10.70
N PHE A 72 -4.40 -4.83 9.54
CA PHE A 72 -4.23 -6.29 9.49
C PHE A 72 -3.11 -6.77 8.54
N VAL A 73 -2.72 -5.97 7.55
CA VAL A 73 -1.65 -6.31 6.59
C VAL A 73 -0.84 -5.05 6.28
N SER A 74 0.48 -5.19 6.18
CA SER A 74 1.37 -4.13 5.67
C SER A 74 2.09 -4.63 4.40
N VAL A 75 2.12 -3.76 3.40
CA VAL A 75 2.74 -3.98 2.09
C VAL A 75 3.90 -3.00 1.97
N TYR A 76 5.06 -3.52 1.59
CA TYR A 76 6.25 -2.72 1.32
C TYR A 76 6.34 -2.49 -0.18
N LEU A 77 6.25 -1.23 -0.59
CA LEU A 77 6.45 -0.80 -1.97
C LEU A 77 7.89 -0.35 -2.12
N ASP A 78 8.67 -1.14 -2.85
CA ASP A 78 10.06 -0.83 -3.13
C ASP A 78 10.18 0.18 -4.27
N ALA A 79 10.81 1.31 -4.00
CA ALA A 79 11.09 2.36 -4.96
C ALA A 79 12.60 2.51 -5.19
N SER A 80 13.35 1.40 -5.12
CA SER A 80 14.81 1.32 -5.33
C SER A 80 15.36 1.99 -6.58
N TRP A 81 14.53 2.16 -7.62
CA TRP A 81 14.91 2.83 -8.85
C TRP A 81 15.00 4.36 -8.69
N LEU A 82 14.39 4.94 -7.65
CA LEU A 82 14.64 6.31 -7.18
C LEU A 82 15.97 6.36 -6.42
N ARG A 83 17.08 6.23 -7.15
CA ARG A 83 18.40 6.55 -6.62
C ARG A 83 18.56 8.07 -6.67
N SER A 84 18.77 8.70 -5.51
CA SER A 84 19.19 10.11 -5.44
C SER A 84 20.70 10.21 -5.54
#